data_AF-A0A1H8YNJ9-F1
#
_entry.id   AF-A0A1H8YNJ9-F1
#
_cell.length_a   1.000
_cell.length_b   1.000
_cell.length_c   1.000
_cell.angle_alpha   90.00
_cell.angle_beta   90.00
_cell.angle_gamma   90.00
#
_symmetry.space_group_name_H-M   'P 1'
#
loop_
_entity.id
_entity.type
_entity.pdbx_description
1 polymer ?
#
loop_
_entity_poly.entity_id
_entity_poly.type
_entity_poly.pdbx_seq_one_letter_code
_entity_poly.pdbx_strand_id
1 'polypeptide(L)'
;MLGLAGQTLSYYHVLDLDAALCNLCTELRLDRPGWFPLDHTKVRRVDVPPKYHRPIVELVAHPPDQPAGVGYIALQIHGSSVADIDVQMCGTDQCGVIEQIRVDDTYRRRRIGTLLVAAVLARGPGFQWSTTKVDSSASARAFWASQHPADSMSLGKPRYCSHMKIVNGEGL
;
A
#
# COMPACT_ATOMS: atom_id res chain seq x y z
N MET A 1 -0.89 -25.25 11.61
CA MET A 1 -0.12 -25.32 10.35
C MET A 1 -1.04 -25.96 9.31
N LEU A 2 -1.84 -25.17 8.59
CA LEU A 2 -2.73 -25.68 7.53
C LEU A 2 -1.91 -25.76 6.24
N GLY A 3 -1.73 -26.98 5.73
CA GLY A 3 -0.96 -27.27 4.53
C GLY A 3 -1.59 -26.66 3.27
N LEU A 4 -0.71 -26.28 2.35
CA LEU A 4 -0.94 -25.66 1.04
C LEU A 4 -1.65 -26.58 0.03
N ALA A 5 -2.65 -27.37 0.45
CA ALA A 5 -3.47 -28.15 -0.46
C ALA A 5 -4.59 -27.25 -1.00
N GLY A 6 -4.42 -26.72 -2.21
CA GLY A 6 -5.41 -25.89 -2.89
C GLY A 6 -4.90 -24.59 -3.47
N GLN A 7 -3.61 -24.47 -3.80
CA GLN A 7 -3.06 -23.33 -4.53
C GLN A 7 -2.80 -23.67 -6.00
N THR A 8 -3.25 -22.83 -6.92
CA THR A 8 -2.78 -22.82 -8.31
C THR A 8 -1.70 -21.76 -8.44
N LEU A 9 -0.52 -22.15 -8.93
CA LEU A 9 0.47 -21.18 -9.40
C LEU A 9 0.02 -20.68 -10.77
N SER A 10 -0.07 -19.37 -10.91
CA SER A 10 -0.30 -18.68 -12.17
C SER A 10 0.80 -17.66 -12.38
N TYR A 11 0.90 -17.10 -13.57
CA TYR A 11 1.90 -16.09 -13.89
C TYR A 11 1.22 -14.85 -14.46
N TYR A 12 1.45 -13.70 -13.83
CA TYR A 12 0.95 -12.42 -14.31
C TYR A 12 1.96 -11.83 -15.29
N HIS A 13 1.79 -12.09 -16.59
CA HIS A 13 2.63 -11.55 -17.66
C HIS A 13 2.83 -10.02 -17.59
N VAL A 14 1.81 -9.28 -17.14
CA VAL A 14 1.88 -7.82 -17.02
C VAL A 14 2.81 -7.36 -15.89
N LEU A 15 3.00 -8.19 -14.87
CA LEU A 15 3.86 -7.90 -13.73
C LEU A 15 5.16 -8.70 -13.76
N ASP A 16 5.31 -9.62 -14.72
CA ASP A 16 6.42 -10.59 -14.78
C ASP A 16 6.67 -11.25 -13.41
N LEU A 17 5.59 -11.78 -12.82
CA LEU A 17 5.58 -12.39 -11.50
C LEU A 17 4.72 -13.64 -11.46
N ASP A 18 5.20 -14.67 -10.77
CA ASP A 18 4.36 -15.75 -10.28
C ASP A 18 3.29 -15.21 -9.33
N ALA A 19 2.13 -15.85 -9.29
CA ALA A 19 1.08 -15.59 -8.33
C ALA A 19 0.50 -16.89 -7.82
N ALA A 20 0.19 -16.91 -6.52
CA ALA A 20 -0.53 -18.01 -5.91
C ALA A 20 -2.02 -17.65 -5.85
N LEU A 21 -2.84 -18.50 -6.46
CA LEU A 21 -4.29 -18.46 -6.35
C LEU A 21 -4.73 -19.52 -5.34
N CYS A 22 -5.40 -19.10 -4.27
CA CYS A 22 -6.14 -19.99 -3.37
C CYS A 22 -7.41 -20.49 -4.09
N ASN A 23 -7.39 -21.72 -4.58
CA ASN A 23 -8.51 -22.34 -5.31
C ASN A 23 -9.77 -22.42 -4.45
N LEU A 24 -9.63 -22.76 -3.16
CA LEU A 24 -10.75 -22.78 -2.22
C LEU A 24 -11.37 -21.38 -2.04
N CYS A 25 -10.54 -20.33 -2.00
CA CYS A 25 -11.01 -18.96 -1.91
C CYS A 25 -11.77 -18.54 -3.18
N THR A 26 -11.32 -19.03 -4.34
CA THR A 26 -12.00 -18.84 -5.64
C THR A 26 -13.36 -19.56 -5.64
N GLU A 27 -13.40 -20.83 -5.23
CA GLU A 27 -14.64 -21.63 -5.17
C GLU A 27 -15.67 -21.05 -4.21
N LEU A 28 -15.22 -20.58 -3.05
CA LEU A 28 -16.06 -19.92 -2.05
C LEU A 28 -16.43 -18.48 -2.43
N ARG A 29 -15.98 -17.97 -3.59
CA ARG A 29 -16.16 -16.59 -4.05
C ARG A 29 -15.79 -15.55 -2.97
N LEU A 30 -14.79 -15.87 -2.17
CA LEU A 30 -14.25 -14.94 -1.18
C LEU A 30 -13.46 -13.86 -1.92
N ASP A 31 -13.46 -12.63 -1.40
CA ASP A 31 -12.88 -11.42 -2.03
C ASP A 31 -11.36 -11.45 -2.29
N ARG A 32 -10.67 -12.61 -2.18
CA ARG A 32 -9.21 -12.69 -2.09
C ARG A 32 -8.58 -13.98 -2.66
N PRO A 33 -8.91 -14.44 -3.87
CA PRO A 33 -8.32 -15.68 -4.38
C PRO A 33 -6.85 -15.53 -4.76
N GLY A 34 -6.37 -14.35 -5.17
CA GLY A 34 -4.99 -14.16 -5.62
C GLY A 34 -4.11 -13.38 -4.64
N TRP A 35 -2.90 -13.88 -4.42
CA TRP A 35 -1.81 -13.20 -3.72
C TRP A 35 -0.65 -13.00 -4.68
N PHE A 36 -0.16 -11.76 -4.81
CA PHE A 36 1.19 -11.54 -5.33
C PHE A 36 2.17 -12.02 -4.27
N PRO A 37 3.20 -12.79 -4.61
CA PRO A 37 4.25 -13.19 -3.68
C PRO A 37 5.20 -12.02 -3.36
N LEU A 38 4.73 -10.77 -3.50
CA LEU A 38 5.47 -9.61 -3.05
C LEU A 38 5.21 -9.42 -1.57
N ASP A 39 6.26 -9.63 -0.79
CA ASP A 39 6.25 -9.40 0.64
C ASP A 39 6.16 -7.90 0.92
N HIS A 40 4.95 -7.43 1.25
CA HIS A 40 4.67 -6.02 1.53
C HIS A 40 5.41 -5.47 2.75
N THR A 41 6.02 -6.33 3.59
CA THR A 41 6.86 -5.90 4.70
C THR A 41 8.30 -5.61 4.26
N LYS A 42 8.72 -6.13 3.09
CA LYS A 42 10.04 -5.91 2.50
C LYS A 42 10.01 -4.72 1.55
N VAL A 43 9.92 -3.53 2.13
CA VAL A 43 10.02 -2.26 1.40
C VAL A 43 11.46 -1.75 1.45
N ARG A 44 12.13 -1.63 0.30
CA ARG A 44 13.49 -1.08 0.22
C ARG A 44 13.43 0.44 0.28
N ARG A 45 14.35 1.11 0.97
CA ARG A 45 14.48 2.57 0.86
C ARG A 45 15.21 2.95 -0.43
N VAL A 46 14.80 4.05 -1.07
CA VAL A 46 15.38 4.51 -2.33
C VAL A 46 16.90 4.70 -2.29
N ASP A 47 17.44 5.15 -1.15
CA ASP A 47 18.87 5.40 -0.90
C ASP A 47 19.70 4.12 -0.69
N VAL A 48 19.05 2.97 -0.50
CA VAL A 48 19.70 1.67 -0.37
C VAL A 48 19.77 1.03 -1.75
N PRO A 49 20.97 0.77 -2.32
CA PRO A 49 21.08 0.11 -3.60
C PRO A 49 20.56 -1.35 -3.51
N PRO A 50 20.01 -1.90 -4.60
CA PRO A 50 19.58 -3.30 -4.62
C PRO A 50 20.77 -4.23 -4.36
N LYS A 51 20.57 -5.26 -3.51
CA LYS A 51 21.63 -6.21 -3.13
C LYS A 51 22.05 -7.15 -4.27
N TYR A 52 21.21 -7.32 -5.28
CA TYR A 52 21.43 -8.18 -6.45
C TYR A 52 20.99 -7.46 -7.73
N HIS A 53 20.93 -8.18 -8.87
CA HIS A 53 20.32 -7.68 -10.11
C HIS A 53 19.01 -6.94 -9.82
N ARG A 54 18.74 -5.86 -10.57
CA ARG A 54 17.53 -5.04 -10.33
C ARG A 54 16.30 -5.96 -10.29
N PRO A 55 15.56 -6.00 -9.18
CA PRO A 55 14.37 -6.83 -9.09
C PRO A 55 13.38 -6.42 -10.17
N ILE A 56 12.70 -7.42 -10.76
CA ILE A 56 11.68 -7.22 -11.79
C ILE A 56 10.51 -6.45 -11.19
N VAL A 57 10.12 -6.75 -9.96
CA VAL A 57 9.10 -6.01 -9.21
C VAL A 57 9.56 -5.74 -7.78
N GLU A 58 9.39 -4.51 -7.30
CA GLU A 58 9.83 -4.11 -5.96
C GLU A 58 8.97 -2.98 -5.36
N LEU A 59 8.82 -2.97 -4.04
CA LEU A 59 8.32 -1.82 -3.28
C LEU A 59 9.47 -0.94 -2.81
N VAL A 60 9.43 0.34 -3.15
CA VAL A 60 10.48 1.31 -2.85
C VAL A 60 9.90 2.47 -2.05
N ALA A 61 10.40 2.68 -0.83
CA ALA A 61 10.05 3.80 0.02
C ALA A 61 10.94 5.02 -0.27
N HIS A 62 10.29 6.15 -0.50
CA HIS A 62 10.88 7.47 -0.61
C HIS A 62 10.53 8.24 0.66
N PRO A 63 11.49 8.49 1.56
CA PRO A 63 11.23 9.23 2.79
C PRO A 63 10.87 10.70 2.48
N PRO A 64 10.12 11.38 3.37
CA PRO A 64 9.91 12.82 3.25
C PRO A 64 11.22 13.59 3.45
N ASP A 65 11.30 14.80 2.90
CA ASP A 65 12.44 15.72 3.12
C ASP A 65 12.55 16.19 4.57
N GLN A 66 11.43 16.20 5.30
CA GLN A 66 11.34 16.62 6.70
C GLN A 66 10.60 15.57 7.53
N PRO A 67 10.96 15.36 8.82
CA PRO A 67 10.18 14.52 9.73
C PRO A 67 8.71 14.95 9.76
N ALA A 68 7.80 13.98 9.83
CA ALA A 68 6.37 14.22 9.73
C ALA A 68 5.90 14.88 8.42
N GLY A 69 6.74 15.00 7.39
CA GLY A 69 6.35 15.39 6.03
C GLY A 69 5.78 14.23 5.20
N VAL A 70 5.36 14.55 3.98
CA VAL A 70 4.81 13.57 3.03
C VAL A 70 5.95 12.81 2.34
N GLY A 71 5.96 11.50 2.50
CA GLY A 71 6.77 10.58 1.70
C GLY A 71 5.85 9.67 0.88
N TYR A 72 6.43 8.72 0.16
CA TYR A 72 5.64 7.76 -0.60
C TYR A 72 6.29 6.38 -0.69
N ILE A 73 5.48 5.37 -1.02
CA ILE A 73 5.95 4.04 -1.42
C ILE A 73 5.52 3.82 -2.86
N ALA A 74 6.49 3.52 -3.74
CA ALA A 74 6.25 3.18 -5.13
C ALA A 74 6.34 1.66 -5.33
N LEU A 75 5.44 1.10 -6.14
CA LEU A 75 5.62 -0.20 -6.78
C LEU A 75 6.34 0.03 -8.10
N GLN A 76 7.54 -0.52 -8.23
CA GLN A 76 8.34 -0.43 -9.45
C GLN A 76 8.34 -1.75 -10.20
N ILE A 77 8.23 -1.68 -11.53
CA ILE A 77 8.42 -2.80 -12.46
C ILE A 77 9.57 -2.45 -13.39
N HIS A 78 10.60 -3.28 -13.44
CA HIS A 78 11.87 -3.01 -14.14
C HIS A 78 12.45 -1.61 -13.81
N GLY A 79 12.27 -1.14 -12.58
CA GLY A 79 12.72 0.17 -12.11
C GLY A 79 11.84 1.37 -12.51
N SER A 80 10.73 1.15 -13.21
CA SER A 80 9.74 2.20 -13.52
C SER A 80 8.59 2.14 -12.52
N SER A 81 8.19 3.28 -11.94
CA SER A 81 7.02 3.34 -11.06
C SER A 81 5.75 3.10 -11.86
N VAL A 82 4.89 2.19 -11.40
CA VAL A 82 3.58 1.89 -12.01
C VAL A 82 2.41 2.18 -11.08
N ALA A 83 2.72 2.43 -9.80
CA ALA A 83 1.78 2.80 -8.77
C ALA A 83 2.53 3.36 -7.57
N ASP A 84 1.85 4.20 -6.79
CA ASP A 84 2.41 4.76 -5.57
C ASP A 84 1.31 5.09 -4.55
N ILE A 85 1.74 5.22 -3.28
CA ILE A 85 0.93 5.67 -2.17
C ILE A 85 1.68 6.77 -1.41
N ASP A 86 1.07 7.94 -1.35
CA ASP A 86 1.55 9.06 -0.55
C ASP A 86 1.09 8.89 0.89
N VAL A 87 2.00 9.13 1.83
CA VAL A 87 1.73 8.98 3.25
C VAL A 87 2.52 9.99 4.07
N GLN A 88 1.83 10.61 5.03
CA GLN A 88 2.44 11.41 6.08
C GLN A 88 2.42 10.62 7.39
N MET A 89 3.56 10.44 8.05
CA MET A 89 3.67 9.65 9.29
C MET A 89 4.43 10.43 10.37
N CYS A 90 3.91 10.45 11.58
CA CYS A 90 4.60 11.00 12.75
C CYS A 90 4.90 9.88 13.74
N GLY A 91 6.19 9.58 13.92
CA GLY A 91 6.64 8.57 14.88
C GLY A 91 6.38 8.97 16.34
N THR A 92 6.40 10.28 16.64
CA THR A 92 6.20 10.82 17.99
C THR A 92 4.76 10.65 18.46
N ASP A 93 3.80 11.05 17.63
CA ASP A 93 2.37 11.02 17.98
C ASP A 93 1.67 9.71 17.54
N GLN A 94 2.42 8.79 16.93
CA GLN A 94 1.92 7.51 16.40
C GLN A 94 0.68 7.67 15.52
N CYS A 95 0.68 8.67 14.64
CA CYS A 95 -0.39 8.90 13.68
C CYS A 95 0.12 8.83 12.24
N GLY A 96 -0.75 8.40 11.35
CA GLY A 96 -0.48 8.30 9.92
C GLY A 96 -1.67 8.76 9.09
N VAL A 97 -1.40 9.52 8.04
CA VAL A 97 -2.40 9.96 7.06
C VAL A 97 -2.01 9.44 5.69
N ILE A 98 -2.88 8.62 5.10
CA ILE A 98 -2.75 8.20 3.69
C ILE A 98 -3.34 9.32 2.83
N GLU A 99 -2.50 9.91 1.98
CA GLU A 99 -2.80 11.11 1.23
C GLU A 99 -3.43 10.78 -0.13
N GLN A 100 -2.73 9.99 -0.94
CA GLN A 100 -3.18 9.60 -2.27
C GLN A 100 -2.72 8.20 -2.60
N ILE A 101 -3.51 7.50 -3.41
CA ILE A 101 -3.15 6.19 -3.98
C ILE A 101 -3.33 6.31 -5.48
N ARG A 102 -2.25 6.11 -6.23
CA ARG A 102 -2.24 6.19 -7.68
C ARG A 102 -1.81 4.84 -8.23
N VAL A 103 -2.56 4.34 -9.22
CA VAL A 103 -2.24 3.12 -9.95
C VAL A 103 -2.51 3.41 -11.41
N ASP A 104 -1.48 3.23 -12.23
CA ASP A 104 -1.57 3.36 -13.68
C ASP A 104 -2.70 2.49 -14.24
N ASP A 105 -3.46 3.04 -15.18
CA ASP A 105 -4.67 2.43 -15.74
C ASP A 105 -4.44 0.98 -16.21
N THR A 106 -3.30 0.74 -16.86
CA THR A 106 -2.87 -0.58 -17.34
C THR A 106 -2.77 -1.61 -16.22
N TYR A 107 -2.49 -1.19 -14.98
CA TYR A 107 -2.22 -2.02 -13.81
C TYR A 107 -3.36 -2.03 -12.77
N ARG A 108 -4.44 -1.28 -13.00
CA ARG A 108 -5.64 -1.29 -12.13
C ARG A 108 -6.30 -2.66 -12.04
N ARG A 109 -7.16 -2.84 -11.03
CA ARG A 109 -7.92 -4.08 -10.73
C ARG A 109 -7.06 -5.32 -10.45
N ARG A 110 -5.77 -5.12 -10.17
CA ARG A 110 -4.82 -6.16 -9.77
C ARG A 110 -4.41 -6.02 -8.31
N ARG A 111 -5.30 -5.55 -7.42
CA ARG A 111 -5.05 -5.37 -5.98
C ARG A 111 -3.78 -4.57 -5.59
N ILE A 112 -3.15 -3.85 -6.52
CA ILE A 112 -1.94 -3.04 -6.24
C ILE A 112 -2.23 -1.97 -5.19
N GLY A 113 -3.37 -1.29 -5.26
CA GLY A 113 -3.76 -0.34 -4.20
C GLY A 113 -3.87 -1.00 -2.82
N THR A 114 -4.37 -2.23 -2.75
CA THR A 114 -4.45 -2.99 -1.49
C THR A 114 -3.06 -3.39 -0.98
N LEU A 115 -2.18 -3.80 -1.88
CA LEU A 115 -0.78 -4.09 -1.56
C LEU A 115 -0.08 -2.84 -0.97
N LEU A 116 -0.27 -1.68 -1.59
CA LEU A 116 0.30 -0.41 -1.14
C LEU A 116 -0.25 0.02 0.23
N VAL A 117 -1.57 -0.09 0.46
CA VAL A 117 -2.17 0.18 1.78
C VAL A 117 -1.58 -0.77 2.82
N ALA A 118 -1.50 -2.08 2.54
CA ALA A 118 -0.91 -3.04 3.48
C ALA A 118 0.56 -2.71 3.80
N ALA A 119 1.35 -2.34 2.78
CA ALA A 119 2.74 -1.93 2.96
C ALA A 119 2.88 -0.69 3.86
N VAL A 120 2.00 0.30 3.71
CA VAL A 120 1.97 1.48 4.59
C VAL A 120 1.60 1.11 6.02
N LEU A 121 0.52 0.34 6.22
CA LEU A 121 0.06 -0.04 7.56
C LEU A 121 1.08 -0.87 8.32
N ALA A 122 1.82 -1.74 7.63
CA ALA A 122 2.89 -2.55 8.22
C ALA A 122 4.05 -1.70 8.79
N ARG A 123 4.23 -0.45 8.32
CA ARG A 123 5.27 0.48 8.82
C ARG A 123 4.88 1.21 10.10
N GLY A 124 3.59 1.24 10.44
CA GLY A 124 3.10 1.84 11.69
C GLY A 124 2.14 0.92 12.44
N PRO A 125 2.58 -0.25 12.94
CA PRO A 125 1.76 -1.07 13.82
C PRO A 125 1.34 -0.25 15.06
N GLY A 126 0.04 -0.24 15.36
CA GLY A 126 -0.52 0.53 16.48
C GLY A 126 -0.77 2.01 16.20
N PHE A 127 -0.42 2.52 15.01
CA PHE A 127 -0.71 3.91 14.66
C PHE A 127 -2.21 4.15 14.51
N GLN A 128 -2.64 5.37 14.84
CA GLN A 128 -3.95 5.88 14.47
C GLN A 128 -3.90 6.31 13.00
N TRP A 129 -4.60 5.57 12.15
CA TRP A 129 -4.59 5.82 10.71
C TRP A 129 -5.78 6.67 10.28
N SER A 130 -5.55 7.52 9.30
CA SER A 130 -6.62 8.25 8.62
C SER A 130 -6.30 8.41 7.14
N THR A 131 -7.28 8.86 6.37
CA THR A 131 -7.11 9.18 4.96
C THR A 131 -7.58 10.61 4.73
N THR A 132 -7.01 11.27 3.73
CA THR A 132 -7.61 12.48 3.17
C THR A 132 -8.97 12.19 2.53
N LYS A 133 -9.58 13.21 1.93
CA LYS A 133 -10.88 13.10 1.28
C LYS A 133 -10.89 11.96 0.27
N VAL A 134 -11.68 10.94 0.57
CA VAL A 134 -11.96 9.84 -0.35
C VAL A 134 -12.94 10.34 -1.42
N ASP A 135 -12.60 10.09 -2.68
CA ASP A 135 -13.47 10.41 -3.79
C ASP A 135 -14.85 9.72 -3.65
N SER A 136 -15.88 10.41 -4.13
CA SER A 136 -17.27 9.95 -4.09
C SER A 136 -17.63 8.99 -5.23
N SER A 137 -16.69 8.56 -6.06
CA SER A 137 -16.95 7.53 -7.06
C SER A 137 -17.30 6.18 -6.42
N ALA A 138 -18.11 5.38 -7.13
CA ALA A 138 -18.44 4.03 -6.70
C ALA A 138 -17.19 3.14 -6.57
N SER A 139 -16.22 3.33 -7.46
CA SER A 139 -14.95 2.59 -7.43
C SER A 139 -14.10 2.92 -6.20
N ALA A 140 -13.99 4.20 -5.82
CA ALA A 140 -13.27 4.60 -4.62
C ALA A 140 -13.93 4.04 -3.35
N ARG A 141 -15.26 4.12 -3.24
CA ARG A 141 -16.00 3.53 -2.11
C ARG A 141 -15.82 2.02 -2.03
N ALA A 142 -15.94 1.30 -3.14
CA ALA A 142 -15.77 -0.15 -3.18
C ALA A 142 -14.33 -0.56 -2.83
N PHE A 143 -13.34 0.20 -3.29
CA PHE A 143 -11.95 -0.02 -2.91
C PHE A 143 -11.75 0.10 -1.40
N TRP A 144 -12.18 1.19 -0.77
CA TRP A 144 -12.01 1.38 0.67
C TRP A 144 -12.82 0.40 1.52
N ALA A 145 -14.03 0.03 1.08
CA ALA A 145 -14.83 -1.01 1.73
C ALA A 145 -14.10 -2.37 1.75
N SER A 146 -13.41 -2.73 0.66
CA SER A 146 -12.66 -3.99 0.55
C SER A 146 -11.34 -4.02 1.33
N GLN A 147 -10.87 -2.89 1.87
CA GLN A 147 -9.68 -2.88 2.72
C GLN A 147 -9.96 -3.42 4.12
N HIS A 148 -11.24 -3.54 4.51
CA HIS A 148 -11.67 -3.82 5.89
C HIS A 148 -10.85 -3.02 6.90
N PRO A 149 -10.86 -1.67 6.78
CA PRO A 149 -10.11 -0.82 7.69
C PRO A 149 -10.45 -1.23 9.13
N ALA A 150 -9.42 -1.50 9.94
CA ALA A 150 -9.63 -1.72 11.36
C ALA A 150 -10.39 -0.52 11.96
N ASP A 151 -11.11 -0.72 13.06
CA ASP A 151 -11.89 0.34 13.72
C ASP A 151 -11.06 1.61 14.04
N SER A 152 -9.72 1.49 14.06
CA SER A 152 -8.76 2.57 14.26
C SER A 152 -8.46 3.42 13.02
N MET A 153 -8.97 3.10 11.82
CA MET A 153 -8.76 3.88 10.60
C MET A 153 -9.95 4.79 10.26
N SER A 154 -9.72 6.11 10.21
CA SER A 154 -10.74 7.09 9.82
C SER A 154 -10.70 7.42 8.32
N LEU A 155 -11.78 7.12 7.60
CA LEU A 155 -11.87 7.40 6.17
C LEU A 155 -12.40 8.82 5.88
N GLY A 156 -11.75 9.54 4.94
CA GLY A 156 -12.20 10.85 4.48
C GLY A 156 -12.03 12.00 5.48
N LYS A 157 -11.40 11.74 6.63
CA LYS A 157 -11.26 12.67 7.75
C LYS A 157 -9.80 12.63 8.23
N PRO A 158 -8.90 13.38 7.57
CA PRO A 158 -7.48 13.32 7.91
C PRO A 158 -7.25 13.84 9.33
N ARG A 159 -6.38 13.16 10.08
CA ARG A 159 -5.99 13.51 11.45
C ARG A 159 -4.51 13.85 11.50
N TYR A 160 -4.18 15.09 11.17
CA TYR A 160 -2.82 15.62 11.30
C TYR A 160 -2.52 16.03 12.75
N CYS A 161 -1.39 15.56 13.29
CA CYS A 161 -0.86 16.09 14.55
C CYS A 161 -0.20 17.46 14.34
N SER A 162 0.20 18.14 15.41
CA SER A 162 0.87 19.45 15.34
C SER A 162 2.14 19.42 14.48
N HIS A 163 2.95 18.36 14.56
CA HIS A 163 4.16 18.22 13.74
C HIS A 163 3.83 18.19 12.24
N MET A 164 2.82 17.42 11.85
CA MET A 164 2.37 17.34 10.46
C MET A 164 1.82 18.69 9.98
N LYS A 165 1.01 19.36 10.81
CA LYS A 165 0.44 20.68 10.48
C LYS A 165 1.50 21.74 10.26
N ILE A 166 2.56 21.75 11.08
CA ILE A 166 3.70 22.66 10.93
C ILE A 166 4.35 22.44 9.56
N VAL A 167 4.62 21.19 9.19
CA VAL A 167 5.23 20.86 7.88
C VAL A 167 4.28 21.17 6.72
N ASN A 168 2.97 21.02 6.92
CA ASN A 168 1.94 21.39 5.94
C ASN A 168 1.73 22.91 5.81
N GLY A 169 2.38 23.71 6.65
CA GLY A 169 2.25 25.18 6.65
C GLY A 169 0.95 25.70 7.27
N GLU A 170 0.24 24.87 8.04
CA GLU A 170 -1.07 25.22 8.62
C GLU A 170 -0.97 26.03 9.92
N GLY A 171 0.24 26.26 10.45
CA GLY A 171 0.44 26.91 11.75
C GLY A 171 -0.10 26.07 12.92
N LEU A 172 0.20 26.49 14.15
CA LEU A 172 -0.35 25.90 15.37
C LEU A 172 -1.73 26.49 15.70
#